data_AF-X1AFD2-F1
#
_entry.id   AF-X1AFD2-F1
#
_cell.length_a   1.000
_cell.length_b   1.000
_cell.length_c   1.000
_cell.angle_alpha   90.00
_cell.angle_beta   90.00
_cell.angle_gamma   90.00
#
_symmetry.space_group_name_H-M   'P 1'
#
loop_
_entity.id
_entity.type
_entity.pdbx_description
1 polymer ?
#
loop_
_entity_poly.entity_id
_entity_poly.type
_entity_poly.pdbx_seq_one_letter_code
_entity_poly.pdbx_strand_id
1 'polypeptide(L)'
;MLTEFCIILNNKIIFCSDECRYNTFEIILYLKDLLTNVNPKNTWRLHKITLESVHSKRETIIIKHIVLNGDQLFFCMIGEFSEFSIKCYELLRDFQNKVEIYYNSIEILKQAHKKVLFNTIIENIVDFILKEYEEFLDKEWFEADVMYNDFKENKILYCGISADGLPIIYKLFSNSLLKNLDFKVDDEKKEIFISNFSSKLSTLAVNALIRANSHLKSIHIKDIEEDSFKYSLFGELNGYTVEMVGIGNYFQIQKIFDELLNALSKYKVLQNNFNGDLKPYRALNNDIEQILLYINK
;
A
#
# COMPACT_ATOMS: atom_id res chain seq x y z
N MET A 1 -6.44 17.52 13.04
CA MET A 1 -6.04 16.51 12.03
C MET A 1 -6.50 16.99 10.66
N LEU A 2 -5.62 17.13 9.66
CA LEU A 2 -6.08 17.39 8.28
C LEU A 2 -6.52 16.06 7.68
N THR A 3 -7.77 16.03 7.21
CA THR A 3 -8.40 14.85 6.65
C THR A 3 -8.91 15.19 5.27
N GLU A 4 -8.17 14.79 4.24
CA GLU A 4 -8.52 15.07 2.85
C GLU A 4 -9.12 13.83 2.18
N PHE A 5 -10.09 14.03 1.30
CA PHE A 5 -10.85 12.98 0.63
C PHE A 5 -10.57 12.93 -0.85
N CYS A 6 -10.66 11.73 -1.41
CA CYS A 6 -10.50 11.51 -2.83
C CYS A 6 -11.44 10.41 -3.32
N ILE A 7 -11.93 10.57 -4.55
CA ILE A 7 -12.64 9.51 -5.27
C ILE A 7 -11.86 9.22 -6.54
N ILE A 8 -11.49 7.95 -6.72
CA ILE A 8 -10.77 7.47 -7.90
C ILE A 8 -11.65 6.47 -8.62
N LEU A 9 -11.84 6.69 -9.92
CA LEU A 9 -12.55 5.78 -10.79
C LEU A 9 -11.62 5.30 -11.90
N ASN A 10 -11.36 3.99 -11.90
CA ASN A 10 -10.43 3.31 -12.79
C ASN A 10 -9.02 3.89 -12.74
N ASN A 11 -8.68 4.77 -13.68
CA ASN A 11 -7.35 5.38 -13.83
C ASN A 11 -7.42 6.90 -13.66
N LYS A 12 -8.49 7.42 -13.06
CA LYS A 12 -8.73 8.86 -12.95
C LYS A 12 -9.18 9.21 -11.53
N ILE A 13 -8.46 10.13 -10.91
CA ILE A 13 -8.96 10.88 -9.76
C ILE A 13 -10.09 11.76 -10.28
N ILE A 14 -11.32 11.47 -9.86
CA ILE A 14 -12.52 12.22 -10.29
C ILE A 14 -12.91 13.30 -9.29
N PHE A 15 -12.39 13.23 -8.07
CA PHE A 15 -12.56 14.24 -7.02
C PHE A 15 -11.36 14.20 -6.07
N CYS A 16 -10.87 15.37 -5.65
CA CYS A 16 -9.90 15.54 -4.57
C CYS A 16 -10.30 16.79 -3.77
N SER A 17 -10.45 16.68 -2.45
CA SER A 17 -10.88 17.81 -1.62
C SER A 17 -9.80 18.88 -1.47
N ASP A 18 -8.53 18.51 -1.65
CA ASP A 18 -7.39 19.44 -1.69
C ASP A 18 -6.47 19.07 -2.86
N GLU A 19 -6.42 19.95 -3.86
CA GLU A 19 -5.56 19.79 -5.04
C GLU A 19 -4.07 19.65 -4.69
N CYS A 20 -3.61 20.18 -3.55
CA CYS A 20 -2.23 19.99 -3.10
C CYS A 20 -1.92 18.53 -2.77
N ARG A 21 -2.94 17.72 -2.44
CA ARG A 21 -2.81 16.29 -2.13
C ARG A 21 -3.03 15.38 -3.34
N TYR A 22 -3.35 15.92 -4.51
CA TYR A 22 -3.64 15.15 -5.71
C TYR A 22 -2.50 14.14 -6.03
N ASN A 23 -1.25 14.61 -6.01
CA ASN A 23 -0.07 13.79 -6.28
C ASN A 23 0.11 12.63 -5.28
N THR A 24 -0.32 12.82 -4.04
CA THR A 24 -0.27 11.77 -3.02
C THR A 24 -1.28 10.67 -3.32
N PHE A 25 -2.48 11.02 -3.79
CA PHE A 25 -3.47 10.05 -4.23
C PHE A 25 -3.10 9.34 -5.56
N GLU A 26 -2.23 9.92 -6.39
CA GLU A 26 -1.72 9.25 -7.60
C GLU A 26 -1.00 7.92 -7.27
N ILE A 27 -0.44 7.77 -6.07
CA ILE A 27 0.16 6.50 -5.59
C ILE A 27 -0.83 5.33 -5.74
N ILE A 28 -2.13 5.57 -5.53
CA ILE A 28 -3.17 4.56 -5.66
C ILE A 28 -3.32 4.09 -7.11
N LEU A 29 -3.16 4.99 -8.09
CA LEU A 29 -3.21 4.64 -9.52
C LEU A 29 -2.08 3.68 -9.89
N TYR A 30 -0.86 3.98 -9.43
CA TYR A 30 0.29 3.10 -9.66
C TYR A 30 0.12 1.74 -8.96
N LEU A 31 -0.46 1.72 -7.76
CA LEU A 31 -0.74 0.48 -7.04
C LEU A 31 -1.81 -0.37 -7.72
N LYS A 32 -2.85 0.26 -8.24
CA LYS A 32 -3.90 -0.41 -9.00
C LYS A 32 -3.31 -1.16 -10.20
N ASP A 33 -2.41 -0.51 -10.94
CA ASP A 33 -1.71 -1.15 -12.05
C ASP A 33 -0.84 -2.32 -11.59
N LEU A 34 -0.13 -2.20 -10.45
CA LEU A 34 0.59 -3.33 -9.84
C LEU A 34 -0.38 -4.48 -9.53
N LEU A 35 -1.46 -4.21 -8.81
CA LEU A 35 -2.44 -5.20 -8.36
C LEU A 35 -3.04 -5.98 -9.52
N THR A 36 -3.43 -5.30 -10.61
CA THR A 36 -3.98 -5.97 -11.81
C THR A 36 -2.98 -6.91 -12.46
N ASN A 37 -1.67 -6.62 -12.38
CA ASN A 37 -0.63 -7.48 -12.94
C ASN A 37 -0.29 -8.70 -12.08
N VAL A 38 -0.31 -8.54 -10.75
CA VAL A 38 0.09 -9.60 -9.81
C VAL A 38 -1.08 -10.47 -9.37
N ASN A 39 -2.30 -9.97 -9.57
CA ASN A 39 -3.53 -10.61 -9.15
C ASN A 39 -4.60 -10.49 -10.25
N PRO A 40 -4.43 -11.15 -11.40
CA PRO A 40 -5.37 -11.04 -12.52
C PRO A 40 -6.78 -11.55 -12.18
N LYS A 41 -6.91 -12.51 -11.25
CA LYS A 41 -8.20 -12.92 -10.67
C LYS A 41 -8.95 -11.82 -9.91
N ASN A 42 -8.27 -10.72 -9.60
CA ASN A 42 -8.84 -9.52 -9.00
C ASN A 42 -9.58 -9.78 -7.67
N THR A 43 -8.98 -10.60 -6.81
CA THR A 43 -9.47 -10.96 -5.47
C THR A 43 -8.93 -10.04 -4.36
N TRP A 44 -7.98 -9.17 -4.68
CA TRP A 44 -7.26 -8.31 -3.74
C TRP A 44 -7.89 -6.93 -3.71
N ARG A 45 -8.03 -6.38 -2.51
CA ARG A 45 -8.52 -5.02 -2.28
C ARG A 45 -7.47 -4.23 -1.53
N LEU A 46 -7.00 -3.16 -2.14
CA LEU A 46 -6.21 -2.15 -1.47
C LEU A 46 -7.02 -1.61 -0.29
N HIS A 47 -6.40 -1.61 0.88
CA HIS A 47 -7.06 -1.28 2.14
C HIS A 47 -6.45 -0.05 2.79
N LYS A 48 -5.11 0.01 2.80
CA LYS A 48 -4.37 1.07 3.50
C LYS A 48 -3.01 1.29 2.85
N ILE A 49 -2.54 2.54 2.88
CA ILE A 49 -1.17 2.94 2.54
C ILE A 49 -0.65 3.82 3.67
N THR A 50 0.53 3.53 4.19
CA THR A 50 1.19 4.37 5.20
C THR A 50 2.40 5.05 4.56
N LEU A 51 2.46 6.37 4.71
CA LEU A 51 3.51 7.25 4.22
C LEU A 51 4.20 7.92 5.41
N GLU A 52 5.48 8.19 5.27
CA GLU A 52 6.24 8.99 6.23
C GLU A 52 6.93 10.11 5.47
N SER A 53 6.56 11.35 5.77
CA SER A 53 7.22 12.52 5.20
C SER A 53 8.70 12.53 5.56
N VAL A 54 9.49 13.28 4.79
CA VAL A 54 10.93 13.50 5.07
C VAL A 54 11.15 14.12 6.47
N HIS A 55 10.14 14.80 7.03
CA HIS A 55 10.18 15.37 8.38
C HIS A 55 9.60 14.43 9.46
N SER A 56 9.50 13.12 9.17
CA SER A 56 9.03 12.07 10.09
C SER A 56 7.58 12.19 10.57
N LYS A 57 6.76 13.05 9.96
CA LYS A 57 5.30 13.01 10.11
C LYS A 57 4.75 11.83 9.33
N ARG A 58 3.97 10.96 9.97
CA ARG A 58 3.28 9.83 9.34
C ARG A 58 1.88 10.21 8.92
N GLU A 59 1.54 9.86 7.69
CA GLU A 59 0.20 10.00 7.14
C GLU A 59 -0.28 8.65 6.64
N THR A 60 -1.56 8.39 6.83
CA THR A 60 -2.17 7.14 6.39
C THR A 60 -3.26 7.46 5.39
N ILE A 61 -3.28 6.73 4.28
CA ILE A 61 -4.40 6.71 3.34
C ILE A 61 -5.23 5.46 3.65
N ILE A 62 -6.47 5.65 4.09
CA ILE A 62 -7.45 4.57 4.23
C ILE A 62 -8.30 4.49 2.96
N ILE A 63 -8.55 3.26 2.51
CA ILE A 63 -9.09 3.01 1.18
C ILE A 63 -10.24 2.00 1.26
N LYS A 64 -11.38 2.39 0.69
CA LYS A 64 -12.49 1.49 0.33
C LYS A 64 -12.39 1.20 -1.16
N HIS A 65 -11.76 0.08 -1.49
CA HIS A 65 -11.65 -0.41 -2.86
C HIS A 65 -12.86 -1.31 -3.21
N ILE A 66 -13.61 -0.90 -4.22
CA ILE A 66 -14.79 -1.59 -4.75
C ILE A 66 -14.49 -2.00 -6.20
N VAL A 67 -14.81 -3.25 -6.54
CA VAL A 67 -14.70 -3.76 -7.91
C VAL A 67 -16.07 -4.25 -8.35
N LEU A 68 -16.58 -3.69 -9.45
CA LEU A 68 -17.87 -4.04 -10.03
C LEU A 68 -17.73 -4.10 -11.55
N ASN A 69 -18.08 -5.23 -12.16
CA ASN A 69 -18.03 -5.42 -13.63
C ASN A 69 -16.67 -5.03 -14.27
N GLY A 70 -15.57 -5.23 -13.55
CA GLY A 70 -14.21 -4.87 -13.99
C GLY A 70 -13.82 -3.42 -13.75
N ASP A 71 -14.77 -2.53 -13.45
CA ASP A 71 -14.46 -1.18 -12.98
C ASP A 71 -13.92 -1.23 -11.54
N GLN A 72 -12.94 -0.37 -11.26
CA GLN A 72 -12.36 -0.20 -9.94
C GLN A 72 -12.69 1.19 -9.42
N LEU A 73 -13.34 1.25 -8.26
CA LEU A 73 -13.73 2.48 -7.58
C LEU A 73 -13.04 2.52 -6.22
N PHE A 74 -12.40 3.64 -5.92
CA PHE A 74 -11.74 3.87 -4.65
C PHE A 74 -12.33 5.11 -4.01
N PHE A 75 -12.86 4.93 -2.80
CA PHE A 75 -13.06 6.04 -1.87
C PHE A 75 -11.85 6.07 -0.94
N CYS A 76 -11.25 7.25 -0.81
CA CYS A 76 -9.99 7.41 -0.11
C CYS A 76 -10.07 8.58 0.86
N MET A 77 -9.36 8.44 1.97
CA MET A 77 -9.16 9.49 2.95
C MET A 77 -7.71 9.44 3.41
N ILE A 78 -7.04 10.58 3.46
CA ILE A 78 -5.67 10.72 3.99
C ILE A 78 -5.70 11.60 5.23
N GLY A 79 -4.78 11.33 6.17
CA GLY A 79 -4.56 12.19 7.33
C GLY A 79 -3.57 11.59 8.31
N GLU A 80 -3.32 12.33 9.39
CA GLU A 80 -2.42 11.95 10.49
C GLU A 80 -3.17 11.18 11.58
N PHE A 81 -3.80 10.07 11.20
CA PHE A 81 -4.47 9.19 12.15
C PHE A 81 -3.71 7.90 12.37
N SER A 82 -4.03 7.24 13.48
CA SER A 82 -3.67 5.85 13.72
C SER A 82 -3.99 5.00 12.51
N GLU A 83 -3.03 4.18 12.12
CA GLU A 83 -3.19 3.25 11.00
C GLU A 83 -4.22 2.13 11.28
N PHE A 84 -4.79 2.11 12.50
CA PHE A 84 -5.78 1.16 13.00
C PHE A 84 -7.07 1.83 13.50
N SER A 85 -7.29 3.11 13.23
CA SER A 85 -8.45 3.84 13.75
C SER A 85 -9.77 3.34 13.15
N ILE A 86 -10.60 2.67 13.95
CA ILE A 86 -11.94 2.21 13.54
C ILE A 86 -12.81 3.39 13.09
N LYS A 87 -12.76 4.50 13.83
CA LYS A 87 -13.52 5.72 13.52
C LYS A 87 -13.17 6.31 12.16
N CYS A 88 -11.91 6.22 11.72
CA CYS A 88 -11.53 6.66 10.39
C CYS A 88 -12.17 5.80 9.28
N TYR A 89 -12.33 4.49 9.51
CA TYR A 89 -13.08 3.62 8.59
C TYR A 89 -14.58 3.90 8.60
N GLU A 90 -15.17 4.22 9.77
CA GLU A 90 -16.57 4.65 9.86
C GLU A 90 -16.81 5.94 9.09
N LEU A 91 -15.94 6.94 9.27
CA LEU A 91 -15.98 8.21 8.56
C LEU A 91 -15.87 8.01 7.03
N LEU A 92 -14.92 7.18 6.56
CA LEU A 92 -14.80 6.88 5.13
C LEU A 92 -16.03 6.13 4.59
N ARG A 93 -16.64 5.26 5.41
CA ARG A 93 -17.87 4.55 5.05
C ARG A 93 -19.05 5.53 4.93
N ASP A 94 -19.16 6.50 5.82
CA ASP A 94 -20.20 7.52 5.74
C ASP A 94 -20.01 8.44 4.53
N PHE A 95 -18.77 8.76 4.19
CA PHE A 95 -18.44 9.43 2.92
C PHE A 95 -18.94 8.63 1.72
N GLN A 96 -18.58 7.35 1.63
CA GLN A 96 -19.08 6.47 0.59
C GLN A 96 -20.62 6.46 0.55
N ASN A 97 -21.28 6.19 1.69
CA ASN A 97 -22.73 6.09 1.76
C ASN A 97 -23.43 7.37 1.29
N LYS A 98 -22.93 8.54 1.70
CA LYS A 98 -23.52 9.83 1.28
C LYS A 98 -23.31 10.09 -0.21
N VAL A 99 -22.15 9.74 -0.77
CA VAL A 99 -21.92 9.83 -2.22
C VAL A 99 -22.86 8.88 -2.99
N GLU A 100 -23.05 7.66 -2.50
CA GLU A 100 -23.94 6.65 -3.11
C GLU A 100 -25.42 7.03 -3.08
N ILE A 101 -25.87 7.88 -2.15
CA ILE A 101 -27.23 8.44 -2.16
C ILE A 101 -27.48 9.26 -3.44
N TYR A 102 -26.49 10.03 -3.89
CA TYR A 102 -26.59 10.85 -5.10
C TYR A 102 -26.17 10.10 -6.37
N TYR A 103 -25.19 9.22 -6.25
CA TYR A 103 -24.57 8.50 -7.36
C TYR A 103 -24.52 7.00 -7.08
N ASN A 104 -25.69 6.36 -7.11
CA ASN A 104 -25.91 4.98 -6.67
C ASN A 104 -25.37 3.89 -7.63
N SER A 105 -24.75 4.27 -8.76
CA SER A 105 -24.09 3.34 -9.67
C SER A 105 -22.84 3.95 -10.29
N ILE A 106 -21.92 3.08 -10.73
CA ILE A 106 -20.69 3.50 -11.42
C ILE A 106 -21.02 4.25 -12.71
N GLU A 107 -22.05 3.85 -13.45
CA GLU A 107 -22.47 4.50 -14.70
C GLU A 107 -22.94 5.93 -14.44
N ILE A 108 -23.73 6.14 -13.37
CA ILE A 108 -24.17 7.47 -12.96
C ILE A 108 -22.95 8.30 -12.55
N LEU A 109 -22.04 7.74 -11.77
CA LEU A 109 -20.81 8.40 -11.35
C LEU A 109 -19.95 8.83 -12.56
N LYS A 110 -19.77 7.93 -13.55
CA LYS A 110 -19.07 8.18 -14.85
C LYS A 110 -19.63 9.36 -15.63
N GLN A 111 -20.94 9.59 -15.55
CA GLN A 111 -21.60 10.69 -16.23
C GLN A 111 -21.57 11.97 -15.39
N ALA A 112 -21.79 11.85 -14.09
CA ALA A 112 -21.89 12.96 -13.16
C ALA A 112 -20.57 13.72 -13.04
N HIS A 113 -19.43 13.02 -12.93
CA HIS A 113 -18.13 13.65 -12.69
C HIS A 113 -17.64 14.57 -13.82
N LYS A 114 -18.33 14.60 -14.96
CA LYS A 114 -18.05 15.52 -16.08
C LYS A 114 -18.79 16.85 -15.96
N LYS A 115 -19.69 16.97 -14.98
CA LYS A 115 -20.53 18.14 -14.75
C LYS A 115 -19.96 18.96 -13.59
N VAL A 116 -20.00 20.29 -13.72
CA VAL A 116 -19.53 21.22 -12.67
C VAL A 116 -20.20 20.96 -11.31
N LEU A 117 -21.49 20.63 -11.34
CA LEU A 117 -22.29 20.36 -10.14
C LEU A 117 -21.76 19.19 -9.29
N PHE A 118 -21.01 18.25 -9.89
CA PHE A 118 -20.46 17.11 -9.17
C PHE A 118 -19.53 17.54 -8.04
N ASN A 119 -18.54 18.39 -8.32
CA ASN A 119 -17.60 18.84 -7.29
C ASN A 119 -18.33 19.56 -6.17
N THR A 120 -19.27 20.45 -6.49
CA THR A 120 -20.07 21.16 -5.48
C THR A 120 -20.86 20.21 -4.58
N ILE A 121 -21.44 19.14 -5.12
CA ILE A 121 -22.16 18.15 -4.31
C ILE A 121 -21.20 17.39 -3.40
N ILE A 122 -20.06 16.93 -3.94
CA ILE A 122 -19.09 16.15 -3.15
C ILE A 122 -18.43 17.03 -2.08
N GLU A 123 -18.08 18.29 -2.37
CA GLU A 123 -17.57 19.27 -1.40
C GLU A 123 -18.55 19.46 -0.23
N ASN A 124 -19.84 19.67 -0.52
CA ASN A 124 -20.85 19.78 0.53
C ASN A 124 -20.97 18.51 1.38
N ILE A 125 -20.77 17.33 0.79
CA ILE A 125 -20.73 16.06 1.53
C ILE A 125 -19.50 16.02 2.44
N VAL A 126 -18.33 16.41 1.93
CA VAL A 126 -17.08 16.47 2.71
C VAL A 126 -17.23 17.43 3.88
N ASP A 127 -17.70 18.66 3.64
CA ASP A 127 -17.91 19.67 4.67
C ASP A 127 -18.88 19.19 5.76
N PHE A 128 -19.97 18.53 5.35
CA PHE A 128 -20.92 17.95 6.28
C PHE A 128 -20.27 16.88 7.17
N ILE A 129 -19.48 15.97 6.58
CA ILE A 129 -18.81 14.89 7.31
C ILE A 129 -17.75 15.44 8.26
N LEU A 130 -16.92 16.38 7.79
CA LEU A 130 -15.91 17.00 8.63
C LEU A 130 -16.54 17.69 9.85
N LYS A 131 -17.69 18.34 9.65
CA LYS A 131 -18.46 18.95 10.75
C LYS A 131 -19.09 17.91 11.69
N GLU A 132 -19.63 16.81 11.14
CA GLU A 132 -20.23 15.73 11.94
C GLU A 132 -19.19 15.03 12.82
N TYR A 133 -17.95 14.91 12.34
CA TYR A 133 -16.85 14.23 13.01
C TYR A 133 -15.84 15.19 13.70
N GLU A 134 -16.13 16.50 13.77
CA GLU A 134 -15.22 17.55 14.27
C GLU A 134 -14.63 17.19 15.64
N GLU A 135 -15.47 16.81 16.61
CA GLU A 135 -15.00 16.43 17.95
C GLU A 135 -14.03 15.24 17.95
N PHE A 136 -14.21 14.28 17.05
CA PHE A 136 -13.32 13.14 16.92
C PHE A 136 -11.99 13.55 16.27
N LEU A 137 -12.05 14.36 15.22
CA LEU A 137 -10.88 14.87 14.51
C LEU A 137 -9.99 15.77 15.39
N ASP A 138 -10.60 16.43 16.38
CA ASP A 138 -9.91 17.30 17.34
C ASP A 138 -9.28 16.54 18.51
N LYS A 139 -9.86 15.41 18.92
CA LYS A 139 -9.48 14.74 20.18
C LYS A 139 -8.38 13.67 20.06
N GLU A 140 -7.83 13.39 18.86
CA GLU A 140 -6.79 12.36 18.66
C GLU A 140 -7.13 10.99 19.32
N TRP A 141 -8.35 10.47 19.12
CA TRP A 141 -8.72 9.19 19.75
C TRP A 141 -8.12 8.00 18.99
N PHE A 142 -7.16 7.32 19.63
CA PHE A 142 -6.48 6.13 19.14
C PHE A 142 -7.16 4.85 19.67
N GLU A 143 -8.35 4.50 19.18
CA GLU A 143 -8.83 3.12 19.31
C GLU A 143 -8.23 2.29 18.18
N ALA A 144 -7.31 1.38 18.52
CA ALA A 144 -6.71 0.46 17.58
C ALA A 144 -7.61 -0.76 17.35
N ASP A 145 -7.92 -1.04 16.10
CA ASP A 145 -8.62 -2.26 15.70
C ASP A 145 -7.78 -3.51 16.04
N VAL A 146 -8.42 -4.44 16.77
CA VAL A 146 -7.85 -5.72 17.20
C VAL A 146 -7.82 -6.75 16.07
N MET A 147 -8.43 -6.46 14.90
CA MET A 147 -8.44 -7.35 13.71
C MET A 147 -7.05 -7.83 13.25
N TYR A 148 -5.97 -7.16 13.67
CA TYR A 148 -4.60 -7.53 13.32
C TYR A 148 -3.97 -8.62 14.22
N ASN A 149 -4.69 -9.08 15.27
CA ASN A 149 -4.16 -10.02 16.27
C ASN A 149 -4.60 -11.49 16.12
N ASP A 150 -5.65 -11.79 15.34
CA ASP A 150 -6.26 -13.14 15.30
C ASP A 150 -5.73 -14.07 14.18
N PHE A 151 -4.52 -13.83 13.67
CA PHE A 151 -3.91 -14.70 12.67
C PHE A 151 -3.15 -15.86 13.31
N LYS A 152 -3.45 -17.09 12.87
CA LYS A 152 -2.86 -18.32 13.42
C LYS A 152 -1.40 -18.55 13.04
N GLU A 153 -0.96 -18.09 11.87
CA GLU A 153 0.40 -18.31 11.37
C GLU A 153 0.91 -17.10 10.57
N ASN A 154 2.14 -16.70 10.86
CA ASN A 154 2.86 -15.68 10.09
C ASN A 154 3.65 -16.34 8.97
N LYS A 155 3.68 -15.69 7.81
CA LYS A 155 4.47 -16.16 6.69
C LYS A 155 5.06 -15.00 5.90
N ILE A 156 6.37 -15.06 5.70
CA ILE A 156 7.04 -14.20 4.72
C ILE A 156 6.84 -14.82 3.34
N LEU A 157 6.39 -14.00 2.41
CA LEU A 157 6.14 -14.40 1.02
C LEU A 157 7.31 -14.02 0.13
N TYR A 158 7.87 -12.83 0.34
CA TYR A 158 8.88 -12.22 -0.52
C TYR A 158 9.77 -11.25 0.25
N CYS A 159 11.03 -11.12 -0.17
CA CYS A 159 11.94 -10.05 0.25
C CYS A 159 12.76 -9.56 -0.95
N GLY A 160 13.01 -8.25 -1.03
CA GLY A 160 13.80 -7.62 -2.08
C GLY A 160 14.65 -6.47 -1.57
N ILE A 161 15.69 -6.16 -2.34
CA ILE A 161 16.51 -4.96 -2.19
C ILE A 161 16.73 -4.38 -3.59
N SER A 162 16.44 -3.11 -3.73
CA SER A 162 16.54 -2.37 -4.99
C SER A 162 17.35 -1.09 -4.79
N ALA A 163 18.01 -0.60 -5.84
CA ALA A 163 18.61 0.74 -5.86
C ALA A 163 17.98 1.54 -6.99
N ASP A 164 17.44 2.72 -6.68
CA ASP A 164 16.84 3.63 -7.67
C ASP A 164 15.84 2.96 -8.64
N GLY A 165 14.98 2.05 -8.16
CA GLY A 165 14.02 1.33 -9.00
C GLY A 165 14.54 0.01 -9.60
N LEU A 166 15.85 -0.25 -9.51
CA LEU A 166 16.49 -1.44 -10.07
C LEU A 166 16.61 -2.55 -9.01
N PRO A 167 15.96 -3.72 -9.22
CA PRO A 167 16.12 -4.87 -8.33
C PRO A 167 17.56 -5.37 -8.32
N ILE A 168 18.16 -5.48 -7.13
CA ILE A 168 19.51 -6.03 -6.92
C ILE A 168 19.41 -7.46 -6.39
N ILE A 169 18.55 -7.65 -5.38
CA ILE A 169 18.25 -8.95 -4.79
C ILE A 169 16.74 -9.08 -4.71
N TYR A 170 16.22 -10.25 -5.04
CA TYR A 170 14.84 -10.60 -4.80
C TYR A 170 14.73 -12.09 -4.51
N LYS A 171 13.87 -12.44 -3.56
CA LYS A 171 13.67 -13.83 -3.17
C LYS A 171 12.20 -14.08 -2.83
N LEU A 172 11.67 -15.16 -3.40
CA LEU A 172 10.34 -15.66 -3.10
C LEU A 172 10.45 -16.83 -2.12
N PHE A 173 9.82 -16.67 -0.95
CA PHE A 173 9.77 -17.69 0.10
C PHE A 173 8.49 -18.51 0.03
N SER A 174 7.45 -18.02 -0.66
CA SER A 174 6.23 -18.78 -0.84
C SER A 174 5.53 -18.57 -2.18
N ASN A 175 5.15 -19.69 -2.80
CA ASN A 175 4.30 -19.70 -3.99
C ASN A 175 2.87 -19.20 -3.75
N SER A 176 2.47 -18.88 -2.51
CA SER A 176 1.14 -18.30 -2.26
C SER A 176 0.95 -16.95 -2.96
N LEU A 177 2.02 -16.19 -3.17
CA LEU A 177 1.99 -14.94 -3.95
C LEU A 177 1.65 -15.18 -5.43
N LEU A 178 1.86 -16.41 -5.93
CA LEU A 178 1.68 -16.80 -7.32
C LEU A 178 0.33 -17.47 -7.59
N LYS A 179 -0.45 -17.81 -6.55
CA LYS A 179 -1.71 -18.58 -6.67
C LYS A 179 -2.76 -17.92 -7.56
N ASN A 180 -2.68 -16.60 -7.69
CA ASN A 180 -3.67 -15.82 -8.41
C ASN A 180 -3.31 -15.59 -9.87
N LEU A 181 -2.20 -16.16 -10.34
CA LEU A 181 -1.84 -16.13 -11.76
C LEU A 181 -2.70 -17.12 -12.55
N ASP A 182 -3.07 -16.74 -13.77
CA ASP A 182 -3.95 -17.52 -14.65
C ASP A 182 -3.21 -18.64 -15.41
N PHE A 183 -1.92 -18.83 -15.16
CA PHE A 183 -1.08 -19.79 -15.87
C PHE A 183 -0.28 -20.66 -14.91
N LYS A 184 0.05 -21.87 -15.37
CA LYS A 184 0.94 -22.78 -14.65
C LYS A 184 2.34 -22.16 -14.59
N VAL A 185 2.84 -21.96 -13.37
CA VAL A 185 4.10 -21.26 -13.14
C VAL A 185 5.26 -22.27 -13.06
N ASP A 186 6.08 -22.30 -14.11
CA ASP A 186 7.40 -22.95 -14.13
C ASP A 186 8.46 -22.00 -13.54
N ASP A 187 9.68 -22.49 -13.31
CA ASP A 187 10.71 -21.72 -12.59
C ASP A 187 11.16 -20.46 -13.35
N GLU A 188 11.20 -20.51 -14.67
CA GLU A 188 11.51 -19.33 -15.51
C GLU A 188 10.45 -18.25 -15.34
N LYS A 189 9.16 -18.60 -15.40
CA LYS A 189 8.07 -17.64 -15.17
C LYS A 189 8.04 -17.13 -13.74
N LYS A 190 8.44 -17.94 -12.74
CA LYS A 190 8.60 -17.44 -11.36
C LYS A 190 9.65 -16.35 -11.32
N GLU A 191 10.81 -16.59 -11.92
CA GLU A 191 11.92 -15.63 -11.91
C GLU A 191 11.54 -14.31 -12.60
N ILE A 192 10.92 -14.40 -13.79
CA ILE A 192 10.40 -13.23 -14.51
C ILE A 192 9.36 -12.48 -13.68
N PHE A 193 8.42 -13.20 -13.04
CA PHE A 193 7.40 -12.59 -12.19
C PHE A 193 8.04 -11.85 -11.01
N ILE A 194 8.95 -12.49 -10.28
CA ILE A 194 9.54 -11.92 -9.06
C ILE A 194 10.40 -10.71 -9.40
N SER A 195 11.16 -10.76 -10.50
CA SER A 195 11.93 -9.63 -11.00
C SER A 195 11.03 -8.43 -11.33
N ASN A 196 9.95 -8.66 -12.08
CA ASN A 196 8.95 -7.64 -12.41
C ASN A 196 8.23 -7.10 -11.16
N PHE A 197 7.92 -7.97 -10.21
CA PHE A 197 7.27 -7.60 -8.96
C PHE A 197 8.16 -6.66 -8.13
N SER A 198 9.43 -7.04 -7.95
CA SER A 198 10.44 -6.23 -7.25
C SER A 198 10.61 -4.87 -7.92
N SER A 199 10.77 -4.83 -9.25
CA SER A 199 10.95 -3.58 -9.98
C SER A 199 9.74 -2.65 -9.81
N LYS A 200 8.52 -3.18 -9.84
CA LYS A 200 7.31 -2.38 -9.61
C LYS A 200 7.19 -1.88 -8.18
N LEU A 201 7.49 -2.70 -7.17
CA LEU A 201 7.51 -2.27 -5.76
C LEU A 201 8.54 -1.15 -5.54
N SER A 202 9.74 -1.30 -6.11
CA SER A 202 10.77 -0.26 -6.03
C SER A 202 10.33 1.03 -6.72
N THR A 203 9.76 0.93 -7.92
CA THR A 203 9.22 2.08 -8.67
C THR A 203 8.11 2.80 -7.89
N LEU A 204 7.28 2.06 -7.16
CA LEU A 204 6.25 2.64 -6.28
C LEU A 204 6.86 3.44 -5.15
N ALA A 205 7.89 2.92 -4.49
CA ALA A 205 8.60 3.64 -3.43
C ALA A 205 9.24 4.93 -3.96
N VAL A 206 9.87 4.88 -5.13
CA VAL A 206 10.46 6.05 -5.80
C VAL A 206 9.38 7.07 -6.20
N ASN A 207 8.25 6.63 -6.75
CA ASN A 207 7.15 7.54 -7.10
C ASN A 207 6.55 8.20 -5.85
N ALA A 208 6.42 7.49 -4.73
CA ALA A 208 5.99 8.09 -3.48
C ALA A 208 6.95 9.22 -3.05
N LEU A 209 8.26 8.98 -3.13
CA LEU A 209 9.26 9.99 -2.78
C LEU A 209 9.19 11.21 -3.71
N ILE A 210 9.14 11.01 -5.03
CA ILE A 210 9.19 12.11 -6.01
C ILE A 210 7.86 12.88 -6.04
N ARG A 211 6.72 12.20 -6.00
CA ARG A 211 5.39 12.81 -6.20
C ARG A 211 4.76 13.31 -4.92
N ALA A 212 4.87 12.53 -3.84
CA ALA A 212 4.25 12.84 -2.56
C ALA A 212 5.25 13.37 -1.51
N ASN A 213 6.52 13.56 -1.88
CA ASN A 213 7.58 14.00 -0.98
C ASN A 213 7.62 13.18 0.33
N SER A 214 7.37 11.88 0.22
CA SER A 214 7.17 10.97 1.35
C SER A 214 7.71 9.58 1.04
N HIS A 215 8.27 8.94 2.06
CA HIS A 215 8.69 7.55 1.99
C HIS A 215 7.48 6.64 2.17
N LEU A 216 7.30 5.70 1.24
CA LEU A 216 6.34 4.61 1.41
C LEU A 216 6.81 3.70 2.55
N LYS A 217 5.93 3.37 3.50
CA LYS A 217 6.26 2.50 4.65
C LYS A 217 5.54 1.17 4.61
N SER A 218 4.24 1.20 4.35
CA SER A 218 3.46 -0.02 4.22
C SER A 218 2.30 0.12 3.26
N ILE A 219 1.93 -1.01 2.65
CA ILE A 219 0.70 -1.17 1.88
C ILE A 219 -0.01 -2.42 2.39
N HIS A 220 -1.29 -2.26 2.73
CA HIS A 220 -2.12 -3.33 3.23
C HIS A 220 -3.14 -3.72 2.17
N ILE A 221 -3.21 -5.00 1.86
CA ILE A 221 -4.07 -5.58 0.85
C ILE A 221 -4.92 -6.66 1.50
N LYS A 222 -6.25 -6.53 1.44
CA LYS A 222 -7.18 -7.59 1.82
C LYS A 222 -7.35 -8.57 0.67
N ASP A 223 -7.08 -9.84 0.91
CA ASP A 223 -7.46 -10.93 0.00
C ASP A 223 -8.87 -11.40 0.37
N ILE A 224 -9.84 -11.25 -0.54
CA ILE A 224 -11.23 -11.61 -0.29
C ILE A 224 -11.41 -13.14 -0.27
N GLU A 225 -10.63 -13.89 -1.04
CA GLU A 225 -10.77 -15.36 -1.11
C GLU A 225 -10.20 -16.04 0.13
N GLU A 226 -9.03 -15.58 0.59
CA GLU A 226 -8.35 -16.15 1.76
C GLU A 226 -8.78 -15.48 3.09
N ASP A 227 -9.66 -14.47 3.04
CA ASP A 227 -10.05 -13.56 4.14
C ASP A 227 -8.86 -13.17 5.03
N SER A 228 -7.80 -12.68 4.39
CA SER A 228 -6.52 -12.40 5.05
C SER A 228 -5.91 -11.09 4.55
N PHE A 229 -4.98 -10.55 5.33
CA PHE A 229 -4.22 -9.37 4.94
C PHE A 229 -2.81 -9.73 4.49
N LYS A 230 -2.42 -9.19 3.34
CA LYS A 230 -1.05 -9.18 2.84
C LYS A 230 -0.47 -7.78 3.09
N TYR A 231 0.72 -7.73 3.66
CA TYR A 231 1.42 -6.48 4.00
C TYR A 231 2.67 -6.38 3.15
N SER A 232 2.80 -5.31 2.39
CA SER A 232 4.06 -4.94 1.74
C SER A 232 4.71 -3.86 2.59
N LEU A 233 5.89 -4.14 3.14
CA LEU A 233 6.67 -3.24 3.99
C LEU A 233 7.87 -2.71 3.21
N PHE A 234 8.21 -1.45 3.47
CA PHE A 234 9.24 -0.71 2.77
C PHE A 234 10.16 -0.01 3.77
N GLY A 235 11.45 -0.15 3.54
CA GLY A 235 12.50 0.47 4.33
C GLY A 235 13.57 1.06 3.43
N GLU A 236 14.33 2.01 3.97
CA GLU A 236 15.41 2.66 3.23
C GLU A 236 16.73 2.47 3.96
N LEU A 237 17.76 2.11 3.21
CA LEU A 237 19.13 1.99 3.68
C LEU A 237 20.02 2.69 2.66
N ASN A 238 20.52 3.89 2.94
CA ASN A 238 21.53 4.58 2.11
C ASN A 238 21.28 4.50 0.58
N GLY A 239 20.11 4.95 0.10
CA GLY A 239 19.72 4.92 -1.31
C GLY A 239 19.21 3.57 -1.83
N TYR A 240 19.18 2.54 -0.99
CA TYR A 240 18.52 1.27 -1.27
C TYR A 240 17.11 1.23 -0.68
N THR A 241 16.16 0.72 -1.44
CA THR A 241 14.84 0.34 -0.97
C THR A 241 14.86 -1.14 -0.59
N VAL A 242 14.48 -1.47 0.64
CA VAL A 242 14.24 -2.83 1.10
C VAL A 242 12.75 -3.08 1.12
N GLU A 243 12.32 -4.18 0.51
CA GLU A 243 10.92 -4.55 0.31
C GLU A 243 10.67 -5.91 0.97
N MET A 244 9.59 -6.05 1.73
CA MET A 244 9.18 -7.36 2.26
C MET A 244 7.67 -7.53 2.17
N VAL A 245 7.21 -8.70 1.73
CA VAL A 245 5.78 -9.03 1.72
C VAL A 245 5.52 -10.19 2.69
N GLY A 246 4.56 -10.00 3.59
CA GLY A 246 4.13 -11.01 4.56
C GLY A 246 2.61 -11.12 4.69
N ILE A 247 2.16 -12.17 5.34
CA ILE A 247 0.77 -12.44 5.75
C ILE A 247 0.78 -12.90 7.20
N GLY A 248 -0.22 -12.52 7.99
CA GLY A 248 -0.35 -12.90 9.40
C GLY A 248 -0.59 -11.71 10.34
N ASN A 249 -0.03 -11.76 11.54
CA ASN A 249 -0.07 -10.67 12.50
C ASN A 249 0.84 -9.53 12.05
N TYR A 250 0.27 -8.34 11.82
CA TYR A 250 1.01 -7.20 11.30
C TYR A 250 2.20 -6.80 12.18
N PHE A 251 2.01 -6.71 13.50
CA PHE A 251 3.06 -6.27 14.43
C PHE A 251 4.24 -7.24 14.47
N GLN A 252 3.98 -8.53 14.38
CA GLN A 252 5.03 -9.54 14.33
C GLN A 252 5.79 -9.47 13.00
N ILE A 253 5.08 -9.35 11.87
CA ILE A 253 5.70 -9.16 10.55
C ILE A 253 6.52 -7.87 10.48
N GLN A 254 6.03 -6.77 11.07
CA GLN A 254 6.75 -5.51 11.17
C GLN A 254 8.01 -5.64 12.02
N LYS A 255 7.92 -6.31 13.18
CA LYS A 255 9.09 -6.58 14.01
C LYS A 255 10.16 -7.39 13.25
N ILE A 256 9.73 -8.41 12.50
CA ILE A 256 10.63 -9.19 11.64
C ILE A 256 11.33 -8.28 10.61
N PHE A 257 10.58 -7.35 10.01
CA PHE A 257 11.11 -6.39 9.05
C PHE A 257 12.14 -5.45 9.66
N ASP A 258 11.86 -4.90 10.84
CA ASP A 258 12.76 -3.99 11.55
C ASP A 258 14.07 -4.70 11.93
N GLU A 259 13.99 -5.96 12.37
CA GLU A 259 15.17 -6.79 12.64
C GLU A 259 15.99 -7.08 11.37
N LEU A 260 15.31 -7.34 10.24
CA LEU A 260 15.96 -7.48 8.93
C LEU A 260 16.70 -6.19 8.54
N LEU A 261 16.05 -5.03 8.61
CA LEU A 261 16.67 -3.73 8.29
C LEU A 261 17.90 -3.48 9.16
N ASN A 262 17.79 -3.75 10.46
CA ASN A 262 18.91 -3.62 11.40
C ASN A 262 20.07 -4.56 11.03
N ALA A 263 19.80 -5.78 10.61
CA ALA A 263 20.83 -6.70 10.14
C ALA A 263 21.48 -6.21 8.83
N LEU A 264 20.67 -5.80 7.86
CA LEU A 264 21.12 -5.31 6.55
C LEU A 264 21.98 -4.04 6.67
N SER A 265 21.66 -3.13 7.60
CA SER A 265 22.44 -1.89 7.83
C SER A 265 23.92 -2.13 8.16
N LYS A 266 24.26 -3.33 8.66
CA LYS A 266 25.62 -3.74 9.03
C LYS A 266 26.45 -4.20 7.83
N TYR A 267 25.83 -4.43 6.66
CA TYR A 267 26.53 -4.88 5.47
C TYR A 267 27.21 -3.70 4.76
N LYS A 268 28.55 -3.77 4.67
CA LYS A 268 29.36 -2.74 4.00
C LYS A 268 28.94 -2.45 2.56
N VAL A 269 28.43 -3.46 1.85
CA VAL A 269 27.99 -3.29 0.46
C VAL A 269 26.78 -2.36 0.34
N LEU A 270 25.93 -2.28 1.37
CA LEU A 270 24.76 -1.39 1.43
C LEU A 270 25.10 0.00 2.00
N GLN A 271 26.34 0.24 2.43
CA GLN A 271 26.80 1.54 2.94
C GLN A 271 27.38 2.45 1.85
N ASN A 272 27.50 1.95 0.62
CA ASN A 272 27.95 2.70 -0.53
C ASN A 272 26.86 2.72 -1.60
N ASN A 273 26.84 3.75 -2.43
CA ASN A 273 25.93 3.81 -3.57
C ASN A 273 26.17 2.64 -4.53
N PHE A 274 25.10 2.15 -5.13
CA PHE A 274 25.18 1.08 -6.13
C PHE A 274 25.96 1.57 -7.36
N ASN A 275 26.97 0.81 -7.76
CA ASN A 275 27.86 1.17 -8.87
C ASN A 275 27.57 0.39 -10.17
N GLY A 276 26.49 -0.40 -10.21
CA GLY A 276 26.15 -1.26 -11.34
C GLY A 276 26.71 -2.70 -11.27
N ASP A 277 27.57 -3.03 -10.30
CA ASP A 277 28.09 -4.40 -10.15
C ASP A 277 27.28 -5.20 -9.11
N LEU A 278 26.66 -6.29 -9.57
CA LEU A 278 25.89 -7.20 -8.71
C LEU A 278 26.77 -8.20 -7.95
N LYS A 279 28.03 -8.42 -8.35
CA LYS A 279 28.91 -9.43 -7.73
C LYS A 279 29.04 -9.28 -6.21
N PRO A 280 29.20 -8.08 -5.64
CA PRO A 280 29.33 -7.89 -4.19
C PRO A 280 28.09 -8.29 -3.39
N TYR A 281 26.92 -8.37 -4.03
CA TYR A 281 25.63 -8.61 -3.39
C TYR A 281 25.23 -10.10 -3.39
N ARG A 282 25.98 -10.97 -4.07
CA ARG A 282 25.64 -12.40 -4.20
C ARG A 282 25.53 -13.12 -2.86
N ALA A 283 26.43 -12.84 -1.93
CA ALA A 283 26.41 -13.45 -0.60
C ALA A 283 25.16 -13.05 0.20
N LEU A 284 24.74 -11.80 0.05
CA LEU A 284 23.61 -11.21 0.77
C LEU A 284 22.30 -11.96 0.50
N ASN A 285 22.13 -12.55 -0.69
CA ASN A 285 20.94 -13.34 -1.02
C ASN A 285 20.79 -14.59 -0.13
N ASN A 286 21.89 -15.26 0.19
CA ASN A 286 21.89 -16.41 1.10
C ASN A 286 21.72 -15.96 2.54
N ASP A 287 22.38 -14.86 2.91
CA ASP A 287 22.33 -14.33 4.27
C ASP A 287 20.93 -13.84 4.65
N ILE A 288 20.20 -13.19 3.73
CA ILE A 288 18.80 -12.77 3.94
C ILE A 288 17.91 -13.95 4.30
N GLU A 289 18.06 -15.08 3.60
CA GLU A 289 17.28 -16.28 3.92
C GLU A 289 17.60 -16.79 5.32
N GLN A 290 18.88 -16.83 5.71
CA GLN A 290 19.28 -17.27 7.04
C GLN A 290 18.78 -16.33 8.14
N ILE A 291 18.88 -15.01 7.91
CA ILE A 291 18.37 -13.98 8.82
C ILE A 291 16.86 -14.18 9.02
N LEU A 292 16.09 -14.30 7.94
CA LEU A 292 14.65 -14.46 8.03
C LEU A 292 14.24 -15.80 8.66
N LEU A 293 14.95 -16.90 8.37
CA LEU A 293 14.71 -18.19 9.04
C LEU A 293 15.03 -18.15 10.54
N TYR A 294 16.00 -17.34 10.96
CA TYR A 294 16.33 -17.16 12.37
C TYR A 294 15.28 -16.32 13.09
N ILE A 295 14.86 -15.20 12.49
CA ILE A 295 13.90 -14.28 13.10
C ILE A 295 12.50 -14.93 13.21
N ASN A 296 12.13 -15.80 12.27
CA ASN A 296 10.82 -16.47 12.26
C ASN A 296 10.70 -17.68 13.21
N LYS A 297 11.78 -18.10 13.90
CA LYS A 297 11.76 -19.20 14.87
C LYS A 297 11.38 -18.72 16.26
#